data_AF-A0A2I0MD27-F1
#
_entry.id   AF-A0A2I0MD27-F1
#
_cell.length_a   1.000
_cell.length_b   1.000
_cell.length_c   1.000
_cell.angle_alpha   90.00
_cell.angle_beta   90.00
_cell.angle_gamma   90.00
#
_symmetry.space_group_name_H-M   'P 1'
#
loop_
_entity.id
_entity.type
_entity.pdbx_description
1 polymer ?
#
loop_
_entity_poly.entity_id
_entity_poly.type
_entity_poly.pdbx_seq_one_letter_code
_entity_poly.pdbx_strand_id
1 'polypeptide(L)'
;MGLLYGPRRASSHSHLPSRSKEQDTNLIAPLVQVSRHGCIYIPNIKEGLLLWDYIQKRERGELLIQKIKKLQDNILKKIELSVSKDGFVHFGDTVMLLNPADQSSVENSAGACGSLTLAINLDEISIYSFESLRAPCGVSAAESTDPVGRNTFCILSVDGSAVDEPVRFGQKFGLGTTGGFPDPMLYLASDHKSFIRFAKKSYLQKVFLTSERSYLTCWQAAFLDPQLRLESEGFPVPANSKIIITHCHTNRSLAIPRNFWTRSYFGKEYEVVCHTYLDSHKAEEDKNYWVIVTKNPGPEDGLMIDRPEPHPGGIAKKGSCEET
;
A
#
# COMPACT_ATOMS: atom_id res chain seq x y z
N MET A 1 -58.94 -50.35 51.03
CA MET A 1 -58.55 -50.13 52.43
C MET A 1 -58.46 -48.61 52.65
N GLY A 2 -59.20 -48.11 53.65
CA GLY A 2 -59.23 -46.76 54.29
C GLY A 2 -58.86 -45.51 53.46
N LEU A 3 -59.77 -44.55 53.19
CA LEU A 3 -60.36 -43.54 54.12
C LEU A 3 -59.26 -42.69 54.81
N LEU A 4 -59.26 -41.35 54.89
CA LEU A 4 -60.31 -40.33 54.75
C LEU A 4 -59.69 -38.92 54.95
N TYR A 5 -60.47 -37.88 54.59
CA TYR A 5 -60.48 -36.47 55.06
C TYR A 5 -59.63 -35.37 54.35
N GLY A 6 -60.33 -34.48 53.64
CA GLY A 6 -59.97 -33.05 53.46
C GLY A 6 -60.39 -32.21 54.69
N PRO A 7 -60.73 -30.88 54.61
CA PRO A 7 -60.84 -30.00 53.43
C PRO A 7 -60.41 -28.51 53.65
N ARG A 8 -60.74 -27.66 52.65
CA ARG A 8 -61.12 -26.20 52.69
C ARG A 8 -60.10 -25.08 52.42
N ARG A 9 -60.35 -24.45 51.24
CA ARG A 9 -60.64 -23.02 50.94
C ARG A 9 -59.79 -21.88 51.55
N ALA A 10 -59.23 -21.06 50.66
CA ALA A 10 -59.37 -19.59 50.63
C ALA A 10 -59.09 -19.12 49.18
N SER A 11 -60.13 -18.87 48.38
CA SER A 11 -60.69 -17.54 48.05
C SER A 11 -59.90 -16.75 47.00
N SER A 12 -60.49 -16.75 45.81
CA SER A 12 -60.31 -15.88 44.66
C SER A 12 -60.32 -14.39 44.98
N HIS A 13 -59.42 -13.63 44.34
CA HIS A 13 -59.76 -12.33 43.77
C HIS A 13 -58.95 -12.10 42.49
N SER A 14 -59.60 -12.29 41.36
CA SER A 14 -59.23 -11.74 40.06
C SER A 14 -59.68 -10.28 40.01
N HIS A 15 -58.73 -9.35 39.89
CA HIS A 15 -59.02 -8.00 39.42
C HIS A 15 -58.14 -7.66 38.22
N LEU A 16 -58.84 -7.29 37.15
CA LEU A 16 -58.33 -6.80 35.88
C LEU A 16 -57.43 -5.57 36.08
N PRO A 17 -56.44 -5.35 35.21
CA PRO A 17 -55.56 -4.19 35.31
C PRO A 17 -56.26 -2.95 34.77
N SER A 18 -56.56 -2.00 35.65
CA SER A 18 -56.95 -0.64 35.28
C SER A 18 -55.70 0.23 35.08
N ARG A 19 -55.32 0.40 33.81
CA ARG A 19 -54.79 1.62 33.19
C ARG A 19 -53.70 2.38 33.99
N SER A 20 -52.47 1.90 33.99
CA SER A 20 -51.30 2.73 34.27
C SER A 20 -50.93 3.52 33.02
N LYS A 21 -51.06 4.85 33.11
CA LYS A 21 -50.72 5.83 32.09
C LYS A 21 -49.32 5.59 31.54
N GLU A 22 -49.21 5.53 30.22
CA GLU A 22 -47.99 5.82 29.47
C GLU A 22 -47.30 7.06 30.08
N GLN A 23 -46.10 6.85 30.61
CA GLN A 23 -45.16 7.94 30.80
C GLN A 23 -44.51 8.18 29.44
N ASP A 24 -45.16 9.01 28.64
CA ASP A 24 -44.54 9.68 27.51
C ASP A 24 -43.35 10.48 28.02
N THR A 25 -42.16 9.93 27.84
CA THR A 25 -40.90 10.66 27.98
C THR A 25 -40.75 11.54 26.74
N ASN A 26 -41.52 12.63 26.72
CA ASN A 26 -41.29 13.72 25.79
C ASN A 26 -39.91 14.31 26.11
N LEU A 27 -38.94 14.05 25.24
CA LEU A 27 -37.69 14.82 25.15
C LEU A 27 -38.06 16.26 24.81
N ILE A 28 -38.23 17.09 25.84
CA ILE A 28 -38.44 18.53 25.71
C ILE A 28 -37.09 19.13 25.26
N ALA A 29 -37.11 19.82 24.12
CA ALA A 29 -35.99 20.65 23.65
C ALA A 29 -35.55 21.63 24.76
N PRO A 30 -34.25 21.97 24.88
CA PRO A 30 -33.70 22.64 26.05
C PRO A 30 -34.28 24.06 26.20
N LEU A 31 -35.28 24.19 27.07
CA LEU A 31 -35.83 25.46 27.54
C LEU A 31 -35.18 25.79 28.89
N VAL A 32 -34.68 27.03 29.00
CA VAL A 32 -34.04 27.60 30.18
C VAL A 32 -34.90 27.38 31.43
N GLN A 33 -34.34 26.71 32.46
CA GLN A 33 -34.99 26.61 33.78
C GLN A 33 -34.48 27.72 34.70
N VAL A 34 -35.38 28.62 35.10
CA VAL A 34 -35.12 29.68 36.09
C VAL A 34 -35.50 29.15 37.47
N SER A 35 -34.53 29.06 38.39
CA SER A 35 -34.78 28.71 39.79
C SER A 35 -35.30 29.93 40.56
N ARG A 36 -36.23 29.71 41.51
CA ARG A 36 -36.86 30.74 42.38
C ARG A 36 -35.88 31.54 43.27
N HIS A 37 -34.58 31.26 43.23
CA HIS A 37 -33.54 31.98 43.97
C HIS A 37 -32.51 32.71 43.07
N GLY A 38 -32.86 33.04 41.82
CA GLY A 38 -32.04 33.92 40.98
C GLY A 38 -30.82 33.28 40.32
N CYS A 39 -30.58 31.99 40.51
CA CYS A 39 -29.59 31.25 39.73
C CYS A 39 -30.25 30.68 38.46
N ILE A 40 -29.83 31.18 37.30
CA ILE A 40 -30.14 30.59 35.99
C ILE A 40 -29.30 29.32 35.87
N TYR A 41 -29.95 28.16 35.87
CA TYR A 41 -29.28 26.93 35.47
C TYR A 41 -29.37 26.87 33.94
N ILE A 42 -28.24 27.06 33.25
CA ILE A 42 -28.15 26.82 31.81
C ILE A 42 -27.64 25.38 31.64
N PRO A 43 -28.53 24.37 31.49
CA PRO A 43 -28.11 22.96 31.40
C PRO A 43 -27.21 22.66 30.19
N ASN A 44 -27.04 23.61 29.26
CA ASN A 44 -26.39 23.43 27.97
C ASN A 44 -25.11 24.25 27.74
N ILE A 45 -24.47 24.83 28.77
CA ILE A 45 -23.19 25.54 28.55
C ILE A 45 -22.15 24.61 27.92
N LYS A 46 -22.09 23.33 28.35
CA LYS A 46 -21.19 22.34 27.77
C LYS A 46 -21.49 22.05 26.29
N GLU A 47 -22.77 21.92 25.93
CA GLU A 47 -23.20 21.70 24.53
C GLU A 47 -22.91 22.91 23.65
N GLY A 48 -23.15 24.13 24.16
CA GLY A 48 -22.83 25.37 23.46
C GLY A 48 -21.33 25.56 23.22
N LEU A 49 -20.50 25.21 24.21
CA LEU A 49 -19.03 25.23 24.08
C LEU A 49 -18.52 24.18 23.08
N LEU A 50 -19.09 22.96 23.09
CA LEU A 50 -18.76 21.91 22.12
C LEU A 50 -19.15 22.30 20.70
N LEU A 51 -20.31 22.92 20.52
CA LEU A 51 -20.77 23.41 19.22
C LEU A 51 -19.87 24.54 18.70
N TRP A 52 -19.48 25.48 19.56
CA TRP A 52 -18.55 26.54 19.20
C TRP A 52 -17.18 25.99 18.80
N ASP A 53 -16.62 25.05 19.58
CA ASP A 53 -15.35 24.39 19.23
C ASP A 53 -15.45 23.65 17.88
N TYR A 54 -16.56 22.96 17.64
CA TYR A 54 -16.82 22.30 16.36
C TYR A 54 -16.89 23.31 15.20
N ILE A 55 -17.64 24.41 15.34
CA ILE A 55 -17.78 25.43 14.29
C ILE A 55 -16.42 26.08 14.00
N GLN A 56 -15.68 26.45 15.05
CA GLN A 56 -14.35 27.03 14.91
C GLN A 56 -13.37 26.07 14.22
N LYS A 57 -13.35 24.79 14.62
CA LYS A 57 -12.53 23.77 13.95
C LYS A 57 -12.96 23.57 12.51
N ARG A 58 -14.26 23.58 12.21
CA ARG A 58 -14.79 23.46 10.85
C ARG A 58 -14.34 24.61 9.96
N GLU A 59 -14.42 25.84 10.46
CA GLU A 59 -13.99 27.06 9.76
C GLU A 59 -12.49 27.05 9.49
N ARG A 60 -11.68 26.55 10.43
CA ARG A 60 -10.22 26.39 10.23
C ARG A 60 -9.83 25.15 9.42
N GLY A 61 -10.77 24.29 9.02
CA GLY A 61 -10.46 23.04 8.32
C GLY A 61 -9.79 21.98 9.21
N GLU A 62 -9.93 22.12 10.52
CA GLU A 62 -9.26 21.29 11.53
C GLU A 62 -10.06 20.06 11.97
N LEU A 63 -11.29 19.89 11.47
CA LEU A 63 -12.04 18.68 11.76
C LEU A 63 -11.33 17.45 11.20
N LEU A 64 -11.32 16.36 11.97
CA LEU A 64 -10.72 15.09 11.57
C LEU A 64 -11.18 14.64 10.18
N ILE A 65 -12.47 14.77 9.89
CA ILE A 65 -13.05 14.43 8.58
C ILE A 65 -12.51 15.29 7.43
N GLN A 66 -12.30 16.59 7.65
CA GLN A 66 -11.74 17.51 6.64
C GLN A 66 -10.28 17.16 6.38
N LYS A 67 -9.53 16.86 7.44
CA LYS A 67 -8.13 16.52 7.31
C LYS A 67 -7.91 15.13 6.66
N ILE A 68 -8.70 14.12 7.02
CA ILE A 68 -8.69 12.80 6.35
C ILE A 68 -9.02 12.96 4.86
N LYS A 69 -10.03 13.77 4.53
CA LYS A 69 -10.39 14.02 3.13
C LYS A 69 -9.23 14.63 2.35
N LYS A 70 -8.57 15.66 2.89
CA LYS A 70 -7.39 16.27 2.25
C LYS A 70 -6.25 15.27 2.05
N LEU A 71 -5.99 14.41 3.04
CA LEU A 71 -5.00 13.34 2.96
C LEU A 71 -5.34 12.34 1.86
N GLN A 72 -6.61 11.91 1.77
CA GLN A 72 -7.09 11.03 0.71
C GLN A 72 -6.98 11.68 -0.67
N ASP A 73 -7.35 12.94 -0.80
CA ASP A 73 -7.31 13.68 -2.06
C ASP A 73 -5.88 13.71 -2.63
N ASN A 74 -4.86 13.80 -1.78
CA ASN A 74 -3.45 13.74 -2.19
C ASN A 74 -2.99 12.31 -2.52
N ILE A 75 -3.25 11.34 -1.64
CA ILE A 75 -2.74 9.98 -1.78
C ILE A 75 -3.42 9.21 -2.92
N LEU A 76 -4.70 9.49 -3.15
CA LEU A 76 -5.50 8.90 -4.22
C LEU A 76 -5.54 9.79 -5.47
N LYS A 77 -4.80 10.90 -5.47
CA LYS A 77 -4.62 11.74 -6.65
C LYS A 77 -4.09 10.87 -7.79
N LYS A 78 -4.80 10.87 -8.91
CA LYS A 78 -4.37 10.17 -10.13
C LYS A 78 -3.03 10.74 -10.60
N ILE A 79 -2.12 9.86 -10.97
CA ILE A 79 -0.81 10.20 -11.50
C ILE A 79 -0.66 9.55 -12.87
N GLU A 80 -0.10 10.29 -13.81
CA GLU A 80 0.26 9.74 -15.11
C GLU A 80 1.63 9.08 -15.01
N LEU A 81 1.71 7.82 -15.44
CA LEU A 81 2.99 7.12 -15.54
C LEU A 81 3.76 7.62 -16.77
N SER A 82 5.09 7.61 -16.66
CA SER A 82 5.97 7.89 -17.79
C SER A 82 5.74 6.91 -18.93
N VAL A 83 5.81 7.41 -20.16
CA VAL A 83 5.71 6.59 -21.37
C VAL A 83 7.08 6.06 -21.72
N SER A 84 7.23 4.73 -21.79
CA SER A 84 8.49 4.12 -22.27
C SER A 84 8.59 4.29 -23.79
N LYS A 85 9.54 5.10 -24.26
CA LYS A 85 9.69 5.48 -25.68
C LYS A 85 10.30 4.35 -26.53
N ASP A 86 11.22 3.60 -25.95
CA ASP A 86 12.08 2.61 -26.60
C ASP A 86 11.90 1.19 -26.00
N GLY A 87 10.99 1.02 -25.06
CA GLY A 87 10.73 -0.24 -24.37
C GLY A 87 11.56 -0.47 -23.10
N PHE A 88 12.41 0.48 -22.69
CA PHE A 88 13.22 0.38 -21.47
C PHE A 88 12.77 1.34 -20.37
N VAL A 89 13.24 1.07 -19.14
CA VAL A 89 13.04 1.91 -17.96
C VAL A 89 14.18 2.93 -17.86
N HIS A 90 13.84 4.20 -17.65
CA HIS A 90 14.80 5.30 -17.59
C HIS A 90 14.86 5.96 -16.21
N PHE A 91 16.00 6.57 -15.90
CA PHE A 91 16.09 7.47 -14.75
C PHE A 91 15.18 8.69 -14.94
N GLY A 92 14.39 9.01 -13.92
CA GLY A 92 13.34 10.03 -13.96
C GLY A 92 11.95 9.49 -14.24
N ASP A 93 11.82 8.22 -14.66
CA ASP A 93 10.51 7.64 -14.95
C ASP A 93 9.63 7.54 -13.72
N THR A 94 8.36 7.94 -13.86
CA THR A 94 7.29 7.70 -12.90
C THR A 94 6.61 6.37 -13.23
N VAL A 95 6.71 5.40 -12.33
CA VAL A 95 6.35 3.99 -12.54
C VAL A 95 5.50 3.43 -11.40
N MET A 96 4.90 2.27 -11.62
CA MET A 96 4.39 1.41 -10.55
C MET A 96 5.24 0.16 -10.42
N LEU A 97 5.37 -0.38 -9.21
CA LEU A 97 6.02 -1.66 -8.96
C LEU A 97 4.95 -2.72 -8.70
N LEU A 98 4.79 -3.63 -9.65
CA LEU A 98 3.77 -4.68 -9.63
C LEU A 98 4.41 -6.04 -9.37
N ASN A 99 3.94 -6.77 -8.36
CA ASN A 99 4.18 -8.20 -8.19
C ASN A 99 3.03 -8.97 -8.86
N PRO A 100 3.30 -9.70 -9.96
CA PRO A 100 2.27 -10.44 -10.70
C PRO A 100 1.56 -11.47 -9.82
N ALA A 101 0.33 -11.83 -10.19
CA ALA A 101 -0.38 -12.94 -9.57
C ALA A 101 0.44 -14.24 -9.65
N ASP A 102 0.32 -15.06 -8.60
CA ASP A 102 0.93 -16.38 -8.54
C ASP A 102 0.32 -17.27 -9.64
N GLN A 103 1.17 -17.85 -10.48
CA GLN A 103 0.73 -18.78 -11.53
C GLN A 103 0.55 -20.21 -11.01
N SER A 104 1.03 -20.50 -9.80
CA SER A 104 1.19 -21.85 -9.25
C SER A 104 0.14 -22.25 -8.22
N SER A 105 -0.91 -21.44 -8.01
CA SER A 105 -1.98 -21.77 -7.05
C SER A 105 -2.86 -22.90 -7.56
N VAL A 106 -2.32 -24.12 -7.55
CA VAL A 106 -3.11 -25.31 -7.26
C VAL A 106 -3.80 -25.02 -5.92
N GLU A 107 -5.12 -24.98 -6.01
CA GLU A 107 -6.12 -24.87 -4.95
C GLU A 107 -5.57 -25.07 -3.52
N ASN A 108 -5.84 -24.09 -2.63
CA ASN A 108 -5.71 -24.12 -1.16
C ASN A 108 -4.53 -23.36 -0.51
N SER A 109 -4.28 -22.11 -0.92
CA SER A 109 -3.60 -21.17 -0.02
C SER A 109 -4.46 -19.91 0.18
N ALA A 110 -4.65 -19.50 1.44
CA ALA A 110 -5.43 -18.32 1.83
C ALA A 110 -4.76 -16.98 1.46
N GLY A 111 -3.95 -16.96 0.39
CA GLY A 111 -3.18 -15.82 -0.11
C GLY A 111 -3.98 -14.92 -1.04
N ALA A 112 -3.36 -13.82 -1.51
CA ALA A 112 -3.95 -12.96 -2.54
C ALA A 112 -4.02 -13.68 -3.90
N CYS A 113 -5.19 -13.62 -4.55
CA CYS A 113 -5.41 -14.20 -5.89
C CYS A 113 -5.05 -13.21 -7.03
N GLY A 114 -4.74 -11.94 -6.69
CA GLY A 114 -4.47 -10.88 -7.66
C GLY A 114 -3.01 -10.43 -7.76
N SER A 115 -2.74 -9.61 -8.78
CA SER A 115 -1.48 -8.85 -8.85
C SER A 115 -1.50 -7.74 -7.79
N LEU A 116 -0.36 -7.49 -7.17
CA LEU A 116 -0.23 -6.55 -6.05
C LEU A 116 0.76 -5.46 -6.40
N THR A 117 0.45 -4.21 -6.04
CA THR A 117 1.35 -3.08 -6.27
C THR A 117 1.94 -2.57 -4.97
N LEU A 118 3.23 -2.21 -5.00
CA LEU A 118 3.86 -1.52 -3.88
C LEU A 118 3.14 -0.19 -3.63
N ALA A 119 2.86 0.10 -2.36
CA ALA A 119 2.14 1.28 -1.94
C ALA A 119 2.65 1.80 -0.60
N ILE A 120 2.46 3.09 -0.37
CA ILE A 120 2.72 3.72 0.93
C ILE A 120 1.69 3.22 1.94
N ASN A 121 2.14 2.72 3.08
CA ASN A 121 1.29 2.35 4.19
C ASN A 121 1.30 3.44 5.25
N LEU A 122 0.13 4.03 5.49
CA LEU A 122 -0.08 4.98 6.57
C LEU A 122 -0.42 4.25 7.85
N ASP A 123 0.35 4.47 8.91
CA ASP A 123 -0.07 4.05 10.25
C ASP A 123 -1.11 5.02 10.82
N GLU A 124 -1.84 4.59 11.85
CA GLU A 124 -2.89 5.38 12.48
C GLU A 124 -2.38 6.74 12.97
N ILE A 125 -1.10 6.83 13.37
CA ILE A 125 -0.47 8.05 13.89
C ILE A 125 -0.22 9.06 12.76
N SER A 126 0.24 8.58 11.60
CA SER A 126 0.45 9.38 10.40
C SER A 126 -0.84 9.94 9.83
N ILE A 127 -1.97 9.24 10.02
CA ILE A 127 -3.27 9.80 9.70
C ILE A 127 -3.46 11.11 10.48
N TYR A 128 -3.08 11.20 11.75
CA TYR A 128 -3.21 12.45 12.53
C TYR A 128 -2.26 13.59 12.12
N SER A 129 -1.27 13.34 11.26
CA SER A 129 -0.31 14.31 10.75
C SER A 129 -0.62 14.60 9.27
N PHE A 130 -1.45 15.61 9.03
CA PHE A 130 -2.20 15.76 7.78
C PHE A 130 -1.60 16.73 6.75
N GLU A 131 -0.39 17.25 7.01
CA GLU A 131 0.24 18.27 6.16
C GLU A 131 1.24 17.66 5.15
N SER A 132 1.89 16.55 5.50
CA SER A 132 2.80 15.82 4.62
C SER A 132 3.00 14.38 5.12
N LEU A 133 3.61 13.54 4.29
CA LEU A 133 4.11 12.25 4.75
C LEU A 133 5.33 12.45 5.68
N ARG A 134 5.31 11.78 6.84
CA ARG A 134 6.40 11.86 7.81
C ARG A 134 7.26 10.60 7.75
N ALA A 135 8.53 10.77 7.40
CA ALA A 135 9.51 9.68 7.48
C ALA A 135 9.78 9.27 8.95
N PRO A 136 10.05 7.98 9.22
CA PRO A 136 9.95 6.87 8.28
C PRO A 136 8.48 6.40 8.07
N CYS A 137 8.09 6.15 6.82
CA CYS A 137 6.76 5.60 6.51
C CYS A 137 6.82 4.08 6.27
N GLY A 138 5.70 3.41 6.54
CA GLY A 138 5.55 2.00 6.16
C GLY A 138 5.32 1.85 4.65
N VAL A 139 5.56 0.65 4.14
CA VAL A 139 5.08 0.22 2.83
C VAL A 139 4.21 -1.02 2.99
N SER A 140 3.31 -1.18 2.03
CA SER A 140 2.43 -2.34 1.89
C SER A 140 2.32 -2.69 0.41
N ALA A 141 1.71 -3.84 0.13
CA ALA A 141 1.25 -4.17 -1.21
C ALA A 141 -0.28 -4.25 -1.22
N ALA A 142 -0.90 -3.67 -2.24
CA ALA A 142 -2.35 -3.59 -2.37
C ALA A 142 -2.81 -4.06 -3.75
N GLU A 143 -4.02 -4.56 -3.83
CA GLU A 143 -4.71 -4.81 -5.10
C GLU A 143 -5.14 -3.46 -5.69
N SER A 144 -4.26 -2.85 -6.48
CA SER A 144 -4.54 -1.58 -7.14
C SER A 144 -3.95 -1.59 -8.53
N THR A 145 -4.78 -1.31 -9.53
CA THR A 145 -4.38 -1.23 -10.93
C THR A 145 -4.21 0.21 -11.41
N ASP A 146 -4.74 1.16 -10.65
CA ASP A 146 -4.77 2.56 -11.03
C ASP A 146 -3.55 3.32 -10.48
N PRO A 147 -2.85 4.10 -11.31
CA PRO A 147 -1.73 4.92 -10.84
C PRO A 147 -2.25 6.11 -10.03
N VAL A 148 -1.83 6.16 -8.76
CA VAL A 148 -2.15 7.20 -7.80
C VAL A 148 -0.93 7.57 -6.98
N GLY A 149 -0.95 8.73 -6.32
CA GLY A 149 0.09 9.20 -5.39
C GLY A 149 0.70 8.10 -4.53
N ARG A 150 -0.16 7.25 -3.97
CA ARG A 150 0.19 6.15 -3.07
C ARG A 150 1.10 5.06 -3.66
N ASN A 151 0.92 4.70 -4.93
CA ASN A 151 1.52 3.49 -5.52
C ASN A 151 2.46 3.80 -6.69
N THR A 152 2.73 5.07 -6.95
CA THR A 152 3.70 5.52 -7.94
C THR A 152 5.04 5.88 -7.32
N PHE A 153 6.10 5.54 -8.03
CA PHE A 153 7.48 5.78 -7.65
C PHE A 153 8.26 6.39 -8.81
N CYS A 154 9.27 7.19 -8.51
CA CYS A 154 10.23 7.69 -9.48
C CYS A 154 11.50 6.83 -9.43
N ILE A 155 12.03 6.46 -10.60
CA ILE A 155 13.34 5.80 -10.74
C ILE A 155 14.42 6.87 -10.63
N LEU A 156 15.31 6.74 -9.65
CA LEU A 156 16.30 7.77 -9.32
C LEU A 156 17.73 7.28 -9.56
N SER A 157 18.55 8.14 -10.15
CA SER A 157 19.99 7.91 -10.26
C SER A 157 20.66 8.09 -8.89
N VAL A 158 21.58 7.18 -8.56
CA VAL A 158 22.39 7.24 -7.32
C VAL A 158 23.89 7.36 -7.61
N ASP A 159 24.30 7.14 -8.87
CA ASP A 159 25.67 7.16 -9.36
C ASP A 159 25.98 8.41 -10.21
N GLY A 160 24.99 9.27 -10.45
CA GLY A 160 25.12 10.49 -11.25
C GLY A 160 24.77 10.32 -12.73
N SER A 161 24.26 9.14 -13.13
CA SER A 161 23.66 8.92 -14.46
C SER A 161 22.59 9.98 -14.79
N ALA A 162 22.49 10.34 -16.07
CA ALA A 162 21.61 11.41 -16.51
C ALA A 162 20.13 11.00 -16.43
N VAL A 163 19.24 11.99 -16.31
CA VAL A 163 17.80 11.79 -16.51
C VAL A 163 17.57 11.35 -17.96
N ASP A 164 16.59 10.48 -18.19
CA ASP A 164 16.31 9.84 -19.48
C ASP A 164 17.40 8.89 -20.00
N GLU A 165 18.37 8.48 -19.16
CA GLU A 165 19.28 7.37 -19.48
C GLU A 165 18.66 6.02 -19.04
N PRO A 166 18.75 4.94 -19.85
CA PRO A 166 18.18 3.66 -19.49
C PRO A 166 18.91 3.04 -18.30
N VAL A 167 18.13 2.55 -17.33
CA VAL A 167 18.67 1.78 -16.21
C VAL A 167 19.15 0.43 -16.73
N ARG A 168 20.33 0.00 -16.31
CA ARG A 168 20.93 -1.27 -16.72
C ARG A 168 20.85 -2.34 -15.63
N PHE A 169 20.82 -3.61 -16.02
CA PHE A 169 20.95 -4.71 -15.06
C PHE A 169 22.28 -4.63 -14.30
N GLY A 170 22.23 -4.83 -12.99
CA GLY A 170 23.36 -4.64 -12.08
C GLY A 170 23.66 -3.19 -11.70
N GLN A 171 23.07 -2.20 -12.40
CA GLN A 171 23.23 -0.80 -12.06
C GLN A 171 22.41 -0.44 -10.82
N LYS A 172 23.01 0.39 -9.96
CA LYS A 172 22.36 0.86 -8.74
C LYS A 172 21.40 2.00 -9.07
N PHE A 173 20.21 1.96 -8.50
CA PHE A 173 19.21 3.03 -8.57
C PHE A 173 18.48 3.18 -7.25
N GLY A 174 17.76 4.29 -7.10
CA GLY A 174 16.87 4.58 -5.99
C GLY A 174 15.41 4.54 -6.44
N LEU A 175 14.52 4.25 -5.48
CA LEU A 175 13.07 4.31 -5.69
C LEU A 175 12.52 5.43 -4.80
N GLY A 176 12.09 6.53 -5.42
CA GLY A 176 11.52 7.69 -4.72
C GLY A 176 10.01 7.73 -4.83
N THR A 177 9.31 8.34 -3.87
CA THR A 177 7.88 8.66 -3.99
C THR A 177 7.56 9.89 -3.14
N THR A 178 6.67 10.74 -3.63
CA THR A 178 6.12 11.84 -2.83
C THR A 178 4.76 11.49 -2.23
N GLY A 179 4.20 10.32 -2.56
CA GLY A 179 2.88 9.92 -2.08
C GLY A 179 1.72 10.81 -2.54
N GLY A 180 1.90 11.55 -3.64
CA GLY A 180 0.94 12.55 -4.13
C GLY A 180 1.05 13.91 -3.45
N PHE A 181 2.02 14.11 -2.56
CA PHE A 181 2.34 15.42 -1.98
C PHE A 181 3.39 16.16 -2.84
N PRO A 182 3.49 17.50 -2.73
CA PRO A 182 4.52 18.26 -3.43
C PRO A 182 5.94 17.95 -2.93
N ASP A 183 6.11 17.86 -1.61
CA ASP A 183 7.37 17.54 -0.92
C ASP A 183 7.08 17.12 0.53
N PRO A 184 7.99 16.40 1.22
CA PRO A 184 9.29 15.91 0.72
C PRO A 184 9.20 14.56 -0.01
N MET A 185 10.16 14.30 -0.91
CA MET A 185 10.34 12.96 -1.49
C MET A 185 10.91 11.96 -0.47
N LEU A 186 10.32 10.78 -0.44
CA LEU A 186 10.73 9.65 0.38
C LEU A 186 11.34 8.55 -0.48
N TYR A 187 12.34 7.85 0.05
CA TYR A 187 13.10 6.83 -0.65
C TYR A 187 12.84 5.45 -0.04
N LEU A 188 12.63 4.44 -0.87
CA LEU A 188 12.48 3.05 -0.44
C LEU A 188 13.80 2.56 0.14
N ALA A 189 13.75 2.07 1.37
CA ALA A 189 14.90 1.60 2.11
C ALA A 189 14.66 0.25 2.77
N SER A 190 15.76 -0.45 3.03
CA SER A 190 15.77 -1.60 3.92
C SER A 190 17.08 -1.64 4.71
N ASP A 191 17.09 -2.39 5.80
CA ASP A 191 18.25 -2.57 6.67
C ASP A 191 18.22 -3.98 7.23
N HIS A 192 19.37 -4.51 7.65
CA HIS A 192 19.44 -5.84 8.25
C HIS A 192 18.43 -6.01 9.38
N LYS A 193 17.79 -7.19 9.40
CA LYS A 193 16.86 -7.55 10.48
C LYS A 193 17.59 -7.46 11.82
N SER A 194 17.03 -6.71 12.76
CA SER A 194 17.49 -6.64 14.15
C SER A 194 16.35 -6.91 15.11
N PHE A 195 16.65 -7.02 16.41
CA PHE A 195 15.62 -7.21 17.44
C PHE A 195 14.59 -6.09 17.52
N ILE A 196 14.92 -4.91 16.99
CA ILE A 196 14.04 -3.73 16.99
C ILE A 196 13.52 -3.39 15.58
N ARG A 197 14.21 -3.82 14.52
CA ARG A 197 13.87 -3.52 13.12
C ARG A 197 13.52 -4.80 12.38
N PHE A 198 12.23 -5.11 12.34
CA PHE A 198 11.68 -6.25 11.61
C PHE A 198 10.25 -5.96 11.13
N ALA A 199 9.78 -6.75 10.17
CA ALA A 199 8.45 -6.65 9.60
C ALA A 199 7.40 -7.19 10.61
N LYS A 200 6.32 -6.44 10.82
CA LYS A 200 5.41 -6.62 11.98
C LYS A 200 4.74 -8.00 12.03
N LYS A 201 4.53 -8.67 10.89
CA LYS A 201 3.80 -9.95 10.81
C LYS A 201 4.72 -11.14 10.58
N SER A 202 5.55 -11.09 9.54
CA SER A 202 6.48 -12.17 9.19
C SER A 202 7.74 -12.21 10.05
N TYR A 203 8.03 -11.13 10.78
CA TYR A 203 9.31 -10.94 11.48
C TYR A 203 10.53 -10.98 10.55
N LEU A 204 10.37 -10.72 9.25
CA LEU A 204 11.47 -10.67 8.29
C LEU A 204 12.09 -9.27 8.22
N GLN A 205 13.05 -9.09 7.31
CA GLN A 205 13.68 -7.80 7.07
C GLN A 205 12.64 -6.78 6.58
N LYS A 206 12.51 -5.67 7.32
CA LYS A 206 11.51 -4.64 7.05
C LYS A 206 11.91 -3.79 5.84
N VAL A 207 10.93 -3.45 5.02
CA VAL A 207 11.04 -2.37 4.01
C VAL A 207 10.28 -1.16 4.52
N PHE A 208 10.84 0.03 4.31
CA PHE A 208 10.26 1.29 4.78
C PHE A 208 10.66 2.44 3.86
N LEU A 209 10.04 3.60 4.05
CA LEU A 209 10.36 4.83 3.34
C LEU A 209 11.09 5.79 4.28
N THR A 210 12.15 6.43 3.81
CA THR A 210 12.95 7.41 4.57
C THR A 210 13.15 8.70 3.78
N SER A 211 13.37 9.83 4.44
CA SER A 211 13.72 11.10 3.79
C SER A 211 15.21 11.22 3.44
N GLU A 212 16.05 10.30 3.94
CA GLU A 212 17.51 10.36 3.79
C GLU A 212 18.00 9.42 2.69
N ARG A 213 18.74 9.95 1.72
CA ARG A 213 19.45 9.12 0.74
C ARG A 213 20.68 8.51 1.38
N SER A 214 20.82 7.19 1.29
CA SER A 214 21.97 6.46 1.81
C SER A 214 22.19 5.17 1.02
N TYR A 215 23.17 4.36 1.41
CA TYR A 215 23.33 3.04 0.80
C TYR A 215 22.16 2.09 1.12
N LEU A 216 21.38 2.37 2.18
CA LEU A 216 20.15 1.64 2.52
C LEU A 216 18.99 1.92 1.55
N THR A 217 19.10 2.96 0.72
CA THR A 217 18.10 3.31 -0.31
C THR A 217 18.52 2.86 -1.70
N CYS A 218 19.63 2.11 -1.81
CA CYS A 218 20.16 1.64 -3.08
C CYS A 218 19.62 0.25 -3.41
N TRP A 219 19.05 0.13 -4.61
CA TRP A 219 18.51 -1.09 -5.18
C TRP A 219 19.19 -1.36 -6.53
N GLN A 220 19.11 -2.59 -7.02
CA GLN A 220 19.57 -2.96 -8.35
C GLN A 220 18.56 -3.92 -8.99
N ALA A 221 18.45 -3.86 -10.30
CA ALA A 221 17.65 -4.80 -11.07
C ALA A 221 18.55 -5.98 -11.44
N ALA A 222 18.04 -7.19 -11.24
CA ALA A 222 18.66 -8.41 -11.73
C ALA A 222 17.71 -9.10 -12.70
N PHE A 223 18.30 -9.75 -13.70
CA PHE A 223 17.54 -10.53 -14.67
C PHE A 223 16.84 -11.69 -13.97
N LEU A 224 15.66 -12.07 -14.48
CA LEU A 224 14.78 -13.06 -13.86
C LEU A 224 15.50 -14.39 -13.69
N ASP A 225 16.01 -14.95 -14.79
CA ASP A 225 16.74 -16.21 -14.81
C ASP A 225 18.15 -16.05 -14.20
N PRO A 226 18.47 -16.73 -13.08
CA PRO A 226 19.79 -16.70 -12.47
C PRO A 226 20.93 -17.08 -13.42
N GLN A 227 20.69 -17.97 -14.38
CA GLN A 227 21.72 -18.46 -15.29
C GLN A 227 22.12 -17.42 -16.35
N LEU A 228 21.24 -16.47 -16.66
CA LEU A 228 21.45 -15.44 -17.69
C LEU A 228 21.89 -14.09 -17.10
N ARG A 229 22.12 -14.00 -15.78
CA ARG A 229 22.42 -12.73 -15.10
C ARG A 229 23.77 -12.15 -15.51
N LEU A 230 24.76 -13.00 -15.75
CA LEU A 230 26.10 -12.56 -16.13
C LEU A 230 26.09 -12.02 -17.57
N GLU A 231 25.37 -12.68 -18.46
CA GLU A 231 25.22 -12.31 -19.86
C GLU A 231 24.35 -11.07 -20.04
N SER A 232 23.40 -10.84 -19.14
CA SER A 232 22.51 -9.67 -19.18
C SER A 232 23.03 -8.46 -18.41
N GLU A 233 24.15 -8.58 -17.70
CA GLU A 233 24.74 -7.46 -16.96
C GLU A 233 25.08 -6.30 -17.91
N GLY A 234 24.71 -5.07 -17.52
CA GLY A 234 24.92 -3.87 -18.35
C GLY A 234 23.91 -3.67 -19.48
N PHE A 235 23.04 -4.64 -19.79
CA PHE A 235 21.93 -4.44 -20.73
C PHE A 235 20.81 -3.59 -20.09
N PRO A 236 20.10 -2.78 -20.90
CA PRO A 236 19.00 -1.96 -20.39
C PRO A 236 17.84 -2.82 -19.86
N VAL A 237 17.21 -2.36 -18.78
CA VAL A 237 16.10 -3.05 -18.14
C VAL A 237 14.82 -2.82 -18.94
N PRO A 238 14.19 -3.88 -19.49
CA PRO A 238 12.96 -3.74 -20.24
C PRO A 238 11.80 -3.33 -19.32
N ALA A 239 11.03 -2.34 -19.76
CA ALA A 239 9.79 -1.95 -19.09
C ALA A 239 8.74 -3.06 -19.21
N ASN A 240 7.79 -3.11 -18.27
CA ASN A 240 6.67 -4.04 -18.28
C ASN A 240 7.07 -5.54 -18.33
N SER A 241 8.31 -5.86 -17.95
CA SER A 241 8.86 -7.20 -17.94
C SER A 241 9.21 -7.64 -16.51
N LYS A 242 9.22 -8.95 -16.27
CA LYS A 242 9.54 -9.51 -14.95
C LYS A 242 11.04 -9.41 -14.68
N ILE A 243 11.38 -8.88 -13.51
CA ILE A 243 12.73 -8.73 -13.00
C ILE A 243 12.78 -9.07 -11.51
N ILE A 244 13.99 -9.17 -10.97
CA ILE A 244 14.23 -9.19 -9.53
C ILE A 244 14.77 -7.83 -9.11
N ILE A 245 14.26 -7.29 -8.00
CA ILE A 245 14.76 -6.04 -7.40
C ILE A 245 15.52 -6.42 -6.12
N THR A 246 16.82 -6.19 -6.11
CA THR A 246 17.72 -6.59 -5.03
C THR A 246 18.22 -5.38 -4.27
N HIS A 247 18.16 -5.44 -2.94
CA HIS A 247 18.70 -4.41 -2.07
C HIS A 247 20.22 -4.49 -2.00
N CYS A 248 20.91 -3.41 -2.36
CA CYS A 248 22.37 -3.41 -2.54
C CYS A 248 23.14 -3.59 -1.22
N HIS A 249 22.59 -3.16 -0.09
CA HIS A 249 23.28 -3.29 1.20
C HIS A 249 23.20 -4.71 1.78
N THR A 250 22.05 -5.37 1.65
CA THR A 250 21.82 -6.67 2.29
C THR A 250 21.84 -7.86 1.32
N ASN A 251 21.92 -7.61 0.00
CA ASN A 251 21.82 -8.62 -1.05
C ASN A 251 20.58 -9.52 -0.89
N ARG A 252 19.46 -8.91 -0.48
CA ARG A 252 18.16 -9.57 -0.36
C ARG A 252 17.18 -8.95 -1.34
N SER A 253 16.29 -9.77 -1.87
CA SER A 253 15.35 -9.34 -2.89
C SER A 253 14.07 -8.79 -2.27
N LEU A 254 13.46 -7.80 -2.91
CA LEU A 254 12.16 -7.28 -2.53
C LEU A 254 11.11 -8.39 -2.74
N ALA A 255 10.20 -8.55 -1.79
CA ALA A 255 9.24 -9.65 -1.83
C ALA A 255 7.87 -9.31 -1.22
N ILE A 256 6.85 -10.00 -1.71
CA ILE A 256 5.53 -10.06 -1.07
C ILE A 256 5.23 -11.52 -0.73
N PRO A 257 5.26 -11.92 0.55
CA PRO A 257 5.00 -13.31 0.95
C PRO A 257 3.56 -13.79 0.70
N ARG A 258 2.62 -12.88 0.42
CA ARG A 258 1.19 -13.10 0.11
C ARG A 258 0.33 -13.77 1.19
N ASN A 259 0.92 -14.37 2.22
CA ASN A 259 0.25 -14.96 3.38
C ASN A 259 0.08 -13.97 4.55
N PHE A 260 0.95 -12.97 4.66
CA PHE A 260 0.89 -11.96 5.73
C PHE A 260 0.17 -10.70 5.24
N TRP A 261 -1.06 -10.51 5.73
CA TRP A 261 -1.86 -9.32 5.42
C TRP A 261 -2.44 -8.67 6.68
N THR A 262 -2.86 -7.42 6.54
CA THR A 262 -3.55 -6.63 7.55
C THR A 262 -4.68 -5.82 6.89
N ARG A 263 -5.67 -5.43 7.69
CA ARG A 263 -6.74 -4.55 7.23
C ARG A 263 -6.34 -3.13 7.60
N SER A 264 -6.19 -2.26 6.61
CA SER A 264 -5.94 -0.84 6.81
C SER A 264 -7.13 -0.01 6.34
N TYR A 265 -6.99 1.31 6.45
CA TYR A 265 -7.92 2.27 5.89
C TYR A 265 -8.18 2.08 4.39
N PHE A 266 -7.20 1.54 3.66
CA PHE A 266 -7.28 1.33 2.21
C PHE A 266 -7.77 -0.08 1.83
N GLY A 267 -8.17 -0.90 2.80
CA GLY A 267 -8.65 -2.26 2.57
C GLY A 267 -7.64 -3.32 2.99
N LYS A 268 -7.52 -4.39 2.19
CA LYS A 268 -6.64 -5.52 2.48
C LYS A 268 -5.24 -5.23 1.97
N GLU A 269 -4.27 -5.25 2.87
CA GLU A 269 -2.89 -4.86 2.57
C GLU A 269 -1.92 -5.95 2.97
N TYR A 270 -1.00 -6.27 2.07
CA TYR A 270 -0.01 -7.32 2.24
C TYR A 270 1.31 -6.72 2.73
N GLU A 271 2.01 -7.48 3.56
CA GLU A 271 3.32 -7.09 4.06
C GLU A 271 4.35 -7.19 2.92
N VAL A 272 5.18 -6.15 2.79
CA VAL A 272 6.33 -6.11 1.89
C VAL A 272 7.60 -6.26 2.70
N VAL A 273 8.48 -7.16 2.27
CA VAL A 273 9.70 -7.52 2.99
C VAL A 273 10.90 -7.57 2.06
N CYS A 274 12.09 -7.59 2.62
CA CYS A 274 13.32 -7.85 1.89
C CYS A 274 13.81 -9.27 2.21
N HIS A 275 13.41 -10.24 1.40
CA HIS A 275 13.75 -11.65 1.59
C HIS A 275 13.80 -12.37 0.25
N THR A 276 14.81 -13.19 0.05
CA THR A 276 14.97 -13.99 -1.17
C THR A 276 14.40 -15.37 -0.92
N TYR A 277 13.21 -15.64 -1.46
CA TYR A 277 12.59 -16.95 -1.50
C TYR A 277 13.15 -17.72 -2.69
N LEU A 278 13.63 -18.95 -2.44
CA LEU A 278 14.28 -19.77 -3.45
C LEU A 278 13.55 -21.11 -3.58
N ASP A 279 13.38 -21.56 -4.82
CA ASP A 279 12.86 -22.88 -5.14
C ASP A 279 13.92 -23.98 -4.96
N SER A 280 13.56 -25.22 -5.31
CA SER A 280 14.47 -26.37 -5.27
C SER A 280 15.68 -26.24 -6.20
N HIS A 281 15.62 -25.38 -7.21
CA HIS A 281 16.68 -25.12 -8.17
C HIS A 281 17.52 -23.88 -7.81
N LYS A 282 17.27 -23.27 -6.65
CA LYS A 282 17.90 -22.02 -6.19
C LYS A 282 17.58 -20.81 -7.08
N ALA A 283 16.46 -20.86 -7.80
CA ALA A 283 15.91 -19.70 -8.49
C ALA A 283 14.90 -18.99 -7.59
N GLU A 284 14.78 -17.68 -7.72
CA GLU A 284 13.83 -16.89 -6.95
C GLU A 284 12.38 -17.28 -7.26
N GLU A 285 11.53 -17.32 -6.23
CA GLU A 285 10.09 -17.62 -6.38
C GLU A 285 9.29 -16.41 -6.89
N ASP A 286 8.03 -16.65 -7.26
CA ASP A 286 7.05 -15.64 -7.70
C ASP A 286 6.87 -14.46 -6.74
N LYS A 287 7.02 -14.71 -5.44
CA LYS A 287 7.02 -13.70 -4.36
C LYS A 287 8.06 -12.61 -4.58
N ASN A 288 9.15 -12.91 -5.30
CA ASN A 288 10.25 -12.00 -5.60
C ASN A 288 10.17 -11.36 -6.98
N TYR A 289 9.18 -11.71 -7.80
CA TYR A 289 9.07 -11.17 -9.15
C TYR A 289 8.43 -9.79 -9.14
N TRP A 290 9.06 -8.84 -9.81
CA TRP A 290 8.52 -7.49 -9.96
C TRP A 290 8.46 -7.11 -11.43
N VAL A 291 7.46 -6.30 -11.77
CA VAL A 291 7.32 -5.64 -13.06
C VAL A 291 7.34 -4.15 -12.80
N ILE A 292 8.28 -3.45 -13.44
CA ILE A 292 8.28 -1.98 -13.47
C ILE A 292 7.30 -1.56 -14.55
N VAL A 293 6.13 -1.09 -14.11
CA VAL A 293 5.04 -0.71 -15.01
C VAL A 293 5.20 0.74 -15.43
N THR A 294 5.31 0.95 -16.73
CA THR A 294 5.28 2.26 -17.39
C THR A 294 4.02 2.36 -18.26
N LYS A 295 3.63 3.56 -18.67
CA LYS A 295 2.59 3.71 -19.67
C LYS A 295 3.12 3.19 -21.01
N ASN A 296 2.42 2.24 -21.62
CA ASN A 296 2.73 1.85 -22.98
C ASN A 296 2.38 3.01 -23.92
N PRO A 297 3.29 3.43 -24.84
CA PRO A 297 2.87 4.22 -25.97
C PRO A 297 1.90 3.34 -26.76
N GLY A 298 0.64 3.74 -26.82
CA GLY A 298 -0.28 3.17 -27.80
C GLY A 298 0.27 3.41 -29.22
N PRO A 299 -0.30 2.74 -30.24
CA PRO A 299 0.10 2.97 -31.62
C PRO A 299 -0.45 4.32 -32.09
N GLU A 300 0.14 5.43 -31.63
CA GLU A 300 -0.15 6.75 -32.21
C GLU A 300 0.90 7.15 -33.27
N ASP A 301 2.08 6.53 -33.32
CA ASP A 301 3.10 6.79 -34.35
C ASP A 301 3.97 5.57 -34.69
N GLY A 302 3.35 4.44 -35.10
CA GLY A 302 4.10 3.30 -35.64
C GLY A 302 3.37 1.97 -35.50
N LEU A 303 3.34 1.19 -36.59
CA LEU A 303 2.88 -0.20 -36.58
C LEU A 303 3.82 -1.02 -35.68
N MET A 304 3.30 -2.09 -35.04
CA MET A 304 4.03 -2.99 -34.11
C MET A 304 5.33 -3.62 -34.65
N ILE A 305 5.72 -3.32 -35.88
CA ILE A 305 6.86 -3.88 -36.62
C ILE A 305 8.18 -3.12 -36.39
N ASP A 306 8.13 -1.89 -35.85
CA ASP A 306 9.33 -1.07 -35.60
C ASP A 306 9.86 -1.16 -34.17
N ARG A 307 9.21 -1.95 -33.28
CA ARG A 307 9.79 -2.25 -31.97
C ARG A 307 10.97 -3.21 -32.19
N PRO A 308 12.18 -2.89 -31.69
CA PRO A 308 13.20 -3.93 -31.57
C PRO A 308 12.64 -5.01 -30.66
N GLU A 309 12.35 -6.18 -31.23
CA GLU A 309 12.07 -7.37 -30.43
C GLU A 309 13.23 -7.55 -29.45
N PRO A 310 12.98 -7.87 -28.17
CA PRO A 310 14.04 -8.28 -27.26
C PRO A 310 14.65 -9.56 -27.83
N HIS A 311 15.76 -9.43 -28.56
CA HIS A 311 16.38 -10.51 -29.29
C HIS A 311 16.81 -11.64 -28.32
N PRO A 312 16.29 -12.86 -28.47
CA PRO A 312 16.92 -14.04 -27.90
C PRO A 312 18.18 -14.34 -28.72
N GLY A 313 19.30 -14.57 -28.03
CA GLY A 313 20.65 -14.64 -28.59
C GLY A 313 20.79 -15.44 -29.89
N GLY A 314 21.46 -14.82 -30.87
CA GLY A 314 21.78 -15.42 -32.15
C GLY A 314 22.81 -16.54 -32.04
N ILE A 315 22.40 -17.75 -32.38
CA ILE A 315 23.29 -18.84 -32.79
C ILE A 315 23.90 -18.45 -34.14
N ALA A 316 25.20 -18.16 -34.15
CA ALA A 316 25.95 -17.95 -35.37
C ALA A 316 26.00 -19.25 -36.20
N LYS A 317 25.24 -19.30 -37.30
CA LYS A 317 25.50 -20.28 -38.37
C LYS A 317 26.72 -19.81 -39.17
N LYS A 318 27.80 -20.58 -39.10
CA LYS A 318 28.95 -20.48 -40.01
C LYS A 318 28.47 -20.68 -41.45
N GLY A 319 28.67 -19.68 -42.30
CA GLY A 319 28.57 -19.81 -43.75
C GLY A 319 29.75 -20.62 -44.29
N SER A 320 29.43 -21.57 -45.15
CA SER A 320 30.34 -22.35 -45.99
C SER A 320 31.10 -21.47 -46.97
N CYS A 321 32.43 -21.64 -47.05
CA CYS A 321 33.20 -21.20 -48.21
C CYS A 321 32.87 -22.08 -49.42
N GLU A 322 32.46 -21.47 -50.52
CA GLU A 322 32.54 -22.07 -51.86
C GLU A 322 33.74 -21.49 -52.62
N GLU A 323 34.37 -22.38 -53.38
CA GLU A 323 35.54 -22.18 -54.23
C GLU A 323 35.31 -21.15 -55.35
N THR A 324 36.37 -20.40 -55.66
CA THR A 324 36.83 -20.19 -57.04
C THR A 324 38.29 -19.77 -57.04
#